data_AF-C2EQB7-F1
#
_entry.id   AF-C2EQB7-F1
#
_cell.length_a   1.000
_cell.length_b   1.000
_cell.length_c   1.000
_cell.angle_alpha   90.00
_cell.angle_beta   90.00
_cell.angle_gamma   90.00
#
_symmetry.space_group_name_H-M   'P 1'
#
loop_
_entity.id
_entity.type
_entity.pdbx_description
1 polymer ?
#
loop_
_entity_poly.entity_id
_entity_poly.type
_entity_poly.pdbx_seq_one_letter_code
_entity_poly.pdbx_strand_id
1 'polypeptide(L)'
;MEKGTRADTGSDGDDDGELAIYHIKGTNYWIYSHSVKAAKEIPTVTYNKTKKSLIQFTKPTDIYNADGTKIDFKGDQVRKQGGSYRVDKLLYIWVPSEKKAELFYHLVSNSVYSNHGEVTFSDGYVKASDVQFDPDSTALTPSNTAAEAQAAAVKK
;
A
#
# COMPACT_ATOMS: atom_id res chain seq x y z
N MET A 1 37.51 -38.36 -15.66
CA MET A 1 36.39 -39.27 -15.30
C MET A 1 35.81 -38.77 -13.99
N GLU A 2 34.62 -38.17 -14.04
CA GLU A 2 33.85 -37.81 -12.85
C GLU A 2 33.44 -39.09 -12.11
N LYS A 3 33.56 -39.09 -10.77
CA LYS A 3 33.11 -40.19 -9.90
C LYS A 3 32.00 -39.67 -8.99
N GLY A 4 30.79 -40.13 -9.25
CA GLY A 4 29.60 -39.89 -8.42
C GLY A 4 28.34 -40.28 -9.19
N THR A 5 27.39 -40.94 -8.54
CA THR A 5 26.10 -41.29 -9.14
C THR A 5 25.32 -39.98 -9.37
N ARG A 6 25.21 -39.53 -10.63
CA ARG A 6 24.21 -38.52 -10.98
C ARG A 6 22.84 -39.09 -10.60
N ALA A 7 22.05 -38.29 -9.88
CA ALA A 7 20.62 -38.51 -9.90
C ALA A 7 20.17 -38.37 -11.36
N ASP A 8 19.36 -39.32 -11.83
CA ASP A 8 18.94 -39.49 -13.22
C ASP A 8 18.62 -38.12 -13.85
N THR A 9 19.48 -37.63 -14.74
CA THR A 9 19.22 -36.40 -15.49
C THR A 9 18.29 -36.81 -16.63
N GLY A 10 16.99 -36.61 -16.42
CA GLY A 10 16.02 -36.59 -17.51
C GLY A 10 16.51 -35.67 -18.63
N SER A 11 16.19 -36.05 -19.86
CA SER A 11 16.64 -35.40 -21.09
C SER A 11 16.51 -33.90 -21.06
N ASP A 12 17.64 -33.24 -21.26
CA ASP A 12 17.84 -31.93 -21.89
C ASP A 12 16.57 -31.08 -22.15
N GLY A 13 16.25 -30.16 -21.24
CA GLY A 13 16.07 -28.75 -21.61
C GLY A 13 14.73 -28.32 -22.18
N ASP A 14 13.62 -28.85 -21.68
CA ASP A 14 12.29 -28.27 -21.90
C ASP A 14 11.72 -27.73 -20.56
N ASP A 15 10.95 -26.63 -20.61
CA ASP A 15 10.28 -25.97 -19.48
C ASP A 15 9.22 -26.88 -18.78
N ASP A 16 9.60 -28.04 -18.26
CA ASP A 16 8.72 -29.04 -17.65
C ASP A 16 8.80 -29.11 -16.12
N GLY A 17 9.50 -28.17 -15.49
CA GLY A 17 9.71 -28.18 -14.05
C GLY A 17 10.90 -29.03 -13.62
N GLU A 18 11.94 -29.11 -14.47
CA GLU A 18 13.25 -29.65 -14.12
C GLU A 18 13.71 -29.14 -12.75
N LEU A 19 13.79 -30.09 -11.80
CA LEU A 19 14.20 -29.83 -10.43
C LEU A 19 15.70 -29.49 -10.42
N ALA A 20 16.04 -28.22 -10.17
CA ALA A 20 17.44 -27.83 -10.00
C ALA A 20 18.13 -28.70 -8.92
N ILE A 21 19.31 -29.22 -9.23
CA ILE A 21 20.14 -30.00 -8.31
C ILE A 21 21.31 -29.14 -7.83
N TYR A 22 21.49 -29.05 -6.52
CA TYR A 22 22.59 -28.28 -5.91
C TYR A 22 23.69 -29.21 -5.37
N HIS A 23 24.95 -28.84 -5.58
CA HIS A 23 26.10 -29.50 -4.95
C HIS A 23 26.36 -28.93 -3.55
N ILE A 24 26.51 -29.80 -2.55
CA ILE A 24 26.84 -29.37 -1.19
C ILE A 24 28.35 -29.13 -1.08
N LYS A 25 28.74 -27.85 -1.02
CA LYS A 25 30.16 -27.42 -0.94
C LYS A 25 30.90 -28.14 0.19
N GLY A 26 32.07 -28.70 -0.13
CA GLY A 26 32.91 -29.44 0.82
C GLY A 26 32.53 -30.92 0.99
N THR A 27 31.58 -31.42 0.20
CA THR A 27 31.20 -32.84 0.15
C THR A 27 31.15 -33.34 -1.29
N ASN A 28 30.85 -34.62 -1.50
CA ASN A 28 30.52 -35.19 -2.82
C ASN A 28 28.99 -35.39 -3.00
N TYR A 29 28.17 -34.78 -2.14
CA TYR A 29 26.72 -34.97 -2.13
C TYR A 29 25.99 -33.89 -2.93
N TRP A 30 24.86 -34.30 -3.49
CA TRP A 30 23.95 -33.48 -4.27
C TRP A 30 22.55 -33.53 -3.64
N ILE A 31 21.79 -32.44 -3.75
CA ILE A 31 20.43 -32.33 -3.19
C ILE A 31 19.48 -31.69 -4.21
N TYR A 32 18.26 -32.20 -4.29
CA TYR A 32 17.20 -31.57 -5.09
C TYR A 32 16.76 -30.26 -4.46
N SER A 33 16.45 -29.27 -5.31
CA SER A 33 16.00 -27.94 -4.89
C SER A 33 14.80 -27.97 -3.93
N HIS A 34 13.82 -28.84 -4.15
CA HIS A 34 12.65 -28.98 -3.27
C HIS A 34 12.98 -29.58 -1.88
N SER A 35 14.11 -30.29 -1.76
CA SER A 35 14.59 -30.83 -0.48
C SER A 35 15.36 -29.80 0.33
N VAL A 36 15.72 -28.66 -0.26
CA VAL A 36 16.35 -27.54 0.44
C VAL A 36 15.26 -26.72 1.13
N LYS A 37 15.28 -26.72 2.47
CA LYS A 37 14.50 -25.79 3.28
C LYS A 37 15.40 -24.66 3.75
N ALA A 38 15.03 -23.42 3.44
CA ALA A 38 15.72 -22.27 3.99
C ALA A 38 15.61 -22.31 5.53
N ALA A 39 16.73 -22.11 6.22
CA ALA A 39 16.74 -22.09 7.68
C ALA A 39 15.95 -20.91 8.28
N LYS A 40 15.68 -19.90 7.45
CA LYS A 40 14.89 -18.72 7.79
C LYS A 40 14.07 -18.31 6.57
N GLU A 41 12.79 -17.99 6.78
CA GLU A 41 11.97 -17.38 5.75
C GLU A 41 12.58 -16.05 5.32
N ILE A 42 12.76 -15.87 4.01
CA ILE A 42 13.16 -14.58 3.44
C ILE A 42 11.85 -13.79 3.26
N PRO A 43 11.67 -12.65 3.95
CA PRO A 43 10.47 -11.85 3.77
C PRO A 43 10.39 -11.37 2.31
N THR A 44 9.27 -11.67 1.65
CA THR A 44 8.99 -11.20 0.29
C THR A 44 8.59 -9.73 0.35
N VAL A 45 9.52 -8.84 0.03
CA VAL A 45 9.23 -7.40 -0.07
C VAL A 45 8.70 -7.10 -1.47
N THR A 46 7.48 -6.60 -1.58
CA THR A 46 6.93 -6.14 -2.86
C THR A 46 7.53 -4.76 -3.20
N TYR A 47 8.57 -4.71 -4.03
CA TYR A 47 9.32 -3.49 -4.37
C TYR A 47 8.44 -2.30 -4.84
N ASN A 48 7.30 -2.58 -5.48
CA ASN A 48 6.40 -1.51 -5.96
C ASN A 48 5.64 -0.79 -4.83
N LYS A 49 5.44 -1.44 -3.68
CA LYS A 49 4.79 -0.85 -2.51
C LYS A 49 5.74 0.04 -1.70
N THR A 50 7.05 -0.24 -1.72
CA THR A 50 8.03 0.48 -0.88
C THR A 50 8.31 1.92 -1.31
N LYS A 51 7.79 2.38 -2.45
CA LYS A 51 7.97 3.75 -2.98
C LYS A 51 6.69 4.59 -2.94
N LYS A 52 5.59 4.04 -2.46
CA LYS A 52 4.28 4.69 -2.47
C LYS A 52 3.65 4.55 -1.09
N SER A 53 2.93 5.56 -0.66
CA SER A 53 2.03 5.46 0.49
C SER A 53 0.64 5.14 -0.04
N LEU A 54 0.03 4.09 0.50
CA LEU A 54 -1.22 3.55 -0.02
C LEU A 54 -2.28 3.45 1.09
N ILE A 55 -3.52 3.76 0.74
CA ILE A 55 -4.70 3.57 1.58
C ILE A 55 -5.77 2.75 0.86
N GLN A 56 -6.72 2.22 1.61
CA GLN A 56 -7.91 1.54 1.10
C GLN A 56 -9.18 2.11 1.75
N PHE A 57 -10.20 2.32 0.92
CA PHE A 57 -11.52 2.73 1.38
C PHE A 57 -12.30 1.50 1.86
N THR A 58 -12.28 1.24 3.17
CA THR A 58 -12.91 0.04 3.77
C THR A 58 -14.39 0.21 4.08
N LYS A 59 -14.90 1.45 4.05
CA LYS A 59 -16.29 1.85 4.29
C LYS A 59 -16.65 3.08 3.43
N PRO A 60 -17.94 3.45 3.31
CA PRO A 60 -18.34 4.70 2.70
C PRO A 60 -17.65 5.89 3.40
N THR A 61 -17.06 6.79 2.63
CA THR A 61 -16.12 7.80 3.15
C THR A 61 -16.32 9.16 2.48
N ASP A 62 -16.26 10.23 3.27
CA ASP A 62 -16.30 11.61 2.78
C ASP A 62 -14.92 12.08 2.31
N ILE A 63 -14.89 12.96 1.31
CA ILE A 63 -13.69 13.70 0.90
C ILE A 63 -13.85 15.16 1.33
N TYR A 64 -12.74 15.78 1.71
CA TYR A 64 -12.67 17.12 2.26
C TYR A 64 -11.75 17.99 1.41
N ASN A 65 -12.03 19.29 1.39
CA ASN A 65 -11.12 20.31 0.89
C ASN A 65 -9.98 20.57 1.89
N ALA A 66 -8.94 21.28 1.46
CA ALA A 66 -7.82 21.69 2.31
C ALA A 66 -8.22 22.60 3.50
N ASP A 67 -9.41 23.22 3.44
CA ASP A 67 -9.97 24.03 4.52
C ASP A 67 -10.84 23.23 5.52
N GLY A 68 -10.93 21.91 5.34
CA GLY A 68 -11.67 21.01 6.21
C GLY A 68 -13.18 20.99 5.98
N THR A 69 -13.69 21.66 4.93
CA THR A 69 -15.07 21.50 4.48
C THR A 69 -15.25 20.21 3.69
N LYS A 70 -16.40 19.56 3.83
CA LYS A 70 -16.74 18.37 3.02
C LYS A 70 -17.00 18.79 1.58
N ILE A 71 -16.48 18.02 0.63
CA ILE A 71 -16.84 18.15 -0.78
C ILE A 71 -18.20 17.50 -0.98
N ASP A 72 -19.18 18.26 -1.48
CA ASP A 72 -20.50 17.75 -1.81
C ASP A 72 -20.50 17.16 -3.23
N PHE A 73 -20.70 15.85 -3.32
CA PHE A 73 -20.89 15.15 -4.59
C PHE A 73 -22.37 15.03 -4.96
N LYS A 74 -23.18 16.06 -4.67
CA LYS A 74 -24.63 16.10 -4.90
C LYS A 74 -25.37 14.96 -4.17
N GLY A 75 -24.95 14.69 -2.94
CA GLY A 75 -25.49 13.60 -2.11
C GLY A 75 -24.92 12.21 -2.38
N ASP A 76 -23.95 12.07 -3.29
CA ASP A 76 -23.19 10.82 -3.46
C ASP A 76 -22.00 10.74 -2.50
N GLN A 77 -21.45 9.54 -2.30
CA GLN A 77 -20.32 9.30 -1.42
C GLN A 77 -19.36 8.27 -2.02
N VAL A 78 -18.07 8.39 -1.67
CA VAL A 78 -17.07 7.38 -2.01
C VAL A 78 -17.51 6.05 -1.42
N ARG A 79 -17.63 5.02 -2.25
CA ARG A 79 -18.02 3.69 -1.80
C ARG A 79 -16.83 2.93 -1.21
N LYS A 80 -17.09 1.82 -0.51
CA LYS A 80 -16.04 0.85 -0.17
C LYS A 80 -15.40 0.30 -1.45
N GLN A 81 -14.08 0.18 -1.47
CA GLN A 81 -13.34 -0.33 -2.64
C GLN A 81 -12.18 -1.23 -2.21
N GLY A 82 -11.95 -2.31 -2.97
CA GLY A 82 -10.79 -3.18 -2.78
C GLY A 82 -9.49 -2.63 -3.37
N GLY A 83 -9.57 -1.60 -4.23
CA GLY A 83 -8.40 -0.95 -4.81
C GLY A 83 -7.64 -0.10 -3.79
N SER A 84 -6.33 -0.01 -3.96
CA SER A 84 -5.47 0.87 -3.16
C SER A 84 -5.28 2.22 -3.86
N TYR A 85 -5.33 3.29 -3.06
CA TYR A 85 -5.23 4.66 -3.52
C TYR A 85 -3.93 5.29 -3.01
N ARG A 86 -3.24 6.01 -3.90
CA ARG A 86 -1.98 6.68 -3.55
C ARG A 86 -2.25 7.96 -2.78
N VAL A 87 -1.50 8.13 -1.71
CA VAL A 87 -1.42 9.35 -0.90
C VAL A 87 0.03 9.81 -0.86
N ASP A 88 0.27 11.10 -0.62
CA ASP A 88 1.62 11.69 -0.58
C ASP A 88 1.88 12.56 0.66
N LYS A 89 0.83 12.95 1.39
CA LYS A 89 0.91 13.75 2.62
C LYS A 89 -0.01 13.19 3.69
N LEU A 90 0.43 13.34 4.92
CA LEU A 90 -0.34 13.16 6.14
C LEU A 90 -0.28 14.48 6.89
N LEU A 91 -1.43 15.03 7.30
CA LEU A 91 -1.50 16.34 7.94
C LEU A 91 -2.77 16.49 8.76
N TYR A 92 -2.71 17.35 9.78
CA TYR A 92 -3.89 17.79 10.52
C TYR A 92 -4.59 18.91 9.76
N ILE A 93 -5.91 18.78 9.61
CA ILE A 93 -6.79 19.81 9.04
C ILE A 93 -7.86 20.12 10.08
N TRP A 94 -8.14 21.41 10.29
CA TRP A 94 -9.24 21.84 11.14
C TRP A 94 -10.57 21.59 10.42
N VAL A 95 -11.46 20.80 11.03
CA VAL A 95 -12.79 20.50 10.48
C VAL A 95 -13.81 21.45 11.12
N PRO A 96 -14.31 22.47 10.40
CA PRO A 96 -15.16 23.51 11.01
C PRO A 96 -16.47 22.95 11.59
N SER A 97 -17.07 21.95 10.93
CA SER A 97 -18.30 21.29 11.39
C SER A 97 -18.14 20.52 12.70
N GLU A 98 -16.92 20.09 13.01
CA GLU A 98 -16.61 19.30 14.22
C GLU A 98 -15.87 20.12 15.28
N LYS A 99 -15.43 21.34 14.94
CA LYS A 99 -14.65 22.24 15.81
C LYS A 99 -13.43 21.55 16.42
N LYS A 100 -12.73 20.74 15.62
CA LYS A 100 -11.50 20.06 16.00
C LYS A 100 -10.57 19.85 14.81
N ALA A 101 -9.29 19.69 15.08
CA ALA A 101 -8.32 19.24 14.10
C ALA A 101 -8.35 17.71 14.02
N GLU A 102 -8.46 17.18 12.82
CA GLU A 102 -8.44 15.75 12.52
C GLU A 102 -7.27 15.44 11.59
N LEU A 103 -6.83 14.19 11.58
CA LEU A 103 -5.72 13.74 10.75
C LEU A 103 -6.22 13.27 9.39
N PHE A 104 -5.58 13.74 8.32
CA PHE A 104 -5.97 13.48 6.93
C PHE A 104 -4.82 12.99 6.08
N TYR A 105 -5.13 12.13 5.12
CA TYR A 105 -4.30 11.85 3.96
C TYR A 105 -4.71 12.74 2.78
N HIS A 106 -3.74 13.28 2.06
CA HIS A 106 -3.97 13.92 0.76
C HIS A 106 -3.95 12.88 -0.35
N LEU A 107 -5.00 12.85 -1.18
CA LEU A 107 -5.12 11.96 -2.33
C LEU A 107 -4.29 12.50 -3.49
N VAL A 108 -3.48 11.64 -4.11
CA VAL A 108 -2.74 12.01 -5.33
C VAL A 108 -3.63 12.04 -6.57
N SER A 109 -4.71 11.25 -6.57
CA SER A 109 -5.71 11.25 -7.64
C SER A 109 -6.77 12.30 -7.37
N ASN A 110 -7.28 12.90 -8.45
CA ASN A 110 -8.34 13.90 -8.46
C ASN A 110 -9.74 13.26 -8.67
N SER A 111 -9.81 11.94 -8.62
CA SER A 111 -11.04 11.19 -8.80
C SER A 111 -11.04 9.88 -8.01
N VAL A 112 -12.25 9.45 -7.62
CA VAL A 112 -12.52 8.17 -6.97
C VAL A 112 -13.90 7.65 -7.37
N TYR A 113 -14.12 6.34 -7.24
CA TYR A 113 -15.45 5.78 -7.49
C TYR A 113 -16.44 5.98 -6.33
N SER A 114 -17.67 6.31 -6.69
CA SER A 114 -18.85 6.34 -5.82
C SER A 114 -19.79 5.18 -6.16
N ASN A 115 -21.00 5.20 -5.59
CA ASN A 115 -22.04 4.25 -5.96
C ASN A 115 -22.61 4.50 -7.37
N HIS A 116 -22.58 5.76 -7.83
CA HIS A 116 -23.22 6.17 -9.10
C HIS A 116 -22.24 6.46 -10.23
N GLY A 117 -20.93 6.29 -10.00
CA GLY A 117 -19.93 6.48 -11.04
C GLY A 117 -18.58 6.91 -10.49
N GLU A 118 -17.83 7.64 -11.28
CA GLU A 118 -16.62 8.32 -10.85
C GLU A 118 -16.97 9.75 -10.42
N VAL A 119 -16.52 10.14 -9.23
CA VAL A 119 -16.61 11.52 -8.74
C VAL A 119 -15.23 12.17 -8.83
N THR A 120 -15.20 13.44 -9.21
CA THR A 120 -13.98 14.21 -9.42
C THR A 120 -13.93 15.41 -8.49
N PHE A 121 -12.73 15.83 -8.12
CA PHE A 121 -12.45 16.94 -7.23
C PHE A 121 -11.12 17.60 -7.61
N SER A 122 -10.96 18.89 -7.31
CA SER A 122 -9.72 19.62 -7.63
C SER A 122 -8.54 19.20 -6.76
N ASP A 123 -8.81 19.07 -5.46
CA ASP A 123 -7.88 18.62 -4.43
C ASP A 123 -8.72 17.88 -3.36
N GLY A 124 -8.19 16.80 -2.79
CA GLY A 124 -8.99 15.87 -1.99
C GLY A 124 -8.24 15.30 -0.81
N TYR A 125 -8.85 15.42 0.36
CA TYR A 125 -8.33 14.91 1.63
C TYR A 125 -9.31 13.92 2.24
N VAL A 126 -8.80 12.84 2.82
CA VAL A 126 -9.60 11.82 3.50
C VAL A 126 -9.12 11.63 4.93
N LYS A 127 -10.06 11.53 5.87
CA LYS A 127 -9.73 11.29 7.28
C LYS A 127 -8.99 9.97 7.42
N ALA A 128 -7.86 10.00 8.13
CA ALA A 128 -7.07 8.81 8.40
C ALA A 128 -7.83 7.74 9.19
N SER A 129 -8.79 8.15 10.04
CA SER A 129 -9.66 7.24 10.80
C SER A 129 -10.70 6.51 9.95
N ASP A 130 -10.97 6.98 8.73
CA ASP A 130 -12.02 6.45 7.87
C ASP A 130 -11.51 5.48 6.80
N VAL A 131 -10.19 5.33 6.68
CA VAL A 131 -9.52 4.48 5.70
C VAL A 131 -8.51 3.56 6.37
N GLN A 132 -8.08 2.53 5.66
CA GLN A 132 -7.02 1.64 6.13
C GLN A 132 -5.72 1.95 5.39
N PHE A 133 -4.64 2.20 6.13
CA PHE A 133 -3.31 2.34 5.57
C PHE A 133 -2.72 0.95 5.23
N ASP A 134 -2.03 0.82 4.09
CA ASP A 134 -1.32 -0.41 3.72
C ASP A 134 0.02 -0.46 4.47
N PRO A 135 0.21 -1.39 5.44
CA PRO A 135 1.42 -1.45 6.25
C PRO A 135 2.67 -1.83 5.47
N ASP A 136 2.53 -2.41 4.27
CA ASP A 136 3.66 -2.73 3.40
C ASP A 136 4.12 -1.53 2.55
N SER A 137 3.41 -0.40 2.66
CA SER A 137 3.65 0.82 1.89
C SER A 137 4.49 1.83 2.68
N THR A 138 4.99 2.87 2.02
CA THR A 138 5.82 3.91 2.67
C THR A 138 4.99 4.68 3.70
N ALA A 139 5.35 4.59 4.98
CA ALA A 139 4.69 5.37 6.04
C ALA A 139 4.91 6.87 5.84
N LEU A 140 3.87 7.65 6.14
CA LEU A 140 3.92 9.12 6.14
C LEU A 140 3.95 9.64 7.57
N THR A 141 4.73 10.70 7.81
CA THR A 141 4.70 11.45 9.06
C THR A 141 3.83 12.69 8.89
N PRO A 142 3.01 13.06 9.89
CA PRO A 142 2.24 14.31 9.85
C PRO A 142 3.16 15.52 9.59
N SER A 143 2.80 16.37 8.63
CA SER A 143 3.60 17.56 8.26
C SER A 143 3.38 18.77 9.18
N ASN A 144 2.35 18.71 10.03
CA ASN A 144 2.00 19.72 11.01
C ASN A 144 1.38 19.05 12.25
N THR A 145 0.99 19.87 13.22
CA THR A 145 0.34 19.49 14.47
C THR A 145 -1.14 19.94 14.48
N ALA A 146 -1.93 19.33 15.36
CA ALA A 146 -3.32 19.75 15.60
C ALA A 146 -3.44 21.24 15.99
N ALA A 147 -2.50 21.74 16.80
CA ALA A 147 -2.46 23.13 17.22
C ALA A 147 -2.18 24.09 16.06
N GLU A 148 -1.27 23.72 15.15
CA GLU A 148 -0.99 24.52 13.95
C GLU A 148 -2.19 24.54 12.99
N ALA A 149 -2.88 23.41 12.82
CA ALA A 149 -4.09 23.35 12.00
C ALA A 149 -5.21 24.25 12.55
N GLN A 150 -5.42 24.24 13.87
CA GLN A 150 -6.37 25.14 14.52
C GLN A 150 -5.96 26.61 14.37
N ALA A 151 -4.69 26.94 14.61
CA ALA A 151 -4.19 28.30 14.49
C ALA A 151 -4.30 28.85 13.06
N ALA A 152 -4.08 28.01 12.04
CA ALA A 152 -4.25 28.37 10.64
C ALA A 152 -5.71 28.65 10.27
N ALA A 153 -6.67 27.94 10.88
CA ALA A 153 -8.09 28.16 10.65
C ALA A 153 -8.61 29.48 11.25
N VAL A 154 -8.03 29.96 12.36
CA VAL A 154 -8.41 31.22 13.01
C VAL A 154 -7.85 32.46 12.28
N LYS A 155 -6.80 32.29 11.47
CA LYS A 155 -6.15 33.38 10.72
C LYS A 155 -6.77 33.66 9.35
N LYS A 156 -7.75 32.86 8.92
CA LYS A 156 -8.51 33.05 7.67
C LYS A 156 -9.74 33.90 7.93
#